data_AF-A0A0S7X0A6-F1
#
_entry.id   AF-A0A0S7X0A6-F1
#
_cell.length_a   1.000
_cell.length_b   1.000
_cell.length_c   1.000
_cell.angle_alpha   90.00
_cell.angle_beta   90.00
_cell.angle_gamma   90.00
#
_symmetry.space_group_name_H-M   'P 1'
#
loop_
_entity.id
_entity.type
_entity.pdbx_description
1 polymer ?
#
loop_
_entity_poly.entity_id
_entity_poly.type
_entity_poly.pdbx_seq_one_letter_code
_entity_poly.pdbx_strand_id
1 'polypeptide(L)'
;MPEVTLSLAVYDYLPMLIWGAGSYFLIDAIRKDINGGFFYYTLILSLGLVWIGGFLKATWKLLIAISDANLILLSDMQFPLMGAGFCLLFISLLAFLLQKKDIQKKNFAIGFFKKLFLPVMVIGSIGSTICLIIIAKRRKVLPALIFYSIFLVVSTSMGFIGSRIVATSYKVIFIEQTINCSSTLMWALGSFFLWKNHRASSTFKSQHP
;
A
#
# COMPACT_ATOMS: atom_id res chain seq x y z
N MET A 1 -6.62 -28.06 7.24
CA MET A 1 -5.78 -26.84 7.08
C MET A 1 -6.16 -26.19 5.77
N PRO A 2 -6.13 -24.86 5.60
CA PRO A 2 -6.37 -24.29 4.27
C PRO A 2 -5.37 -24.91 3.30
N GLU A 3 -5.85 -25.41 2.17
CA GLU A 3 -5.03 -25.99 1.11
C GLU A 3 -4.17 -24.87 0.50
N VAL A 4 -3.01 -24.59 1.10
CA VAL A 4 -2.03 -23.65 0.56
C VAL A 4 -1.20 -24.43 -0.46
N THR A 5 -1.56 -24.30 -1.73
CA THR A 5 -0.80 -24.93 -2.81
C THR A 5 0.47 -24.13 -3.11
N LEU A 6 1.49 -24.80 -3.64
CA LEU A 6 2.73 -24.15 -4.09
C LEU A 6 2.46 -23.04 -5.12
N SER A 7 1.53 -23.28 -6.05
CA SER A 7 1.14 -22.30 -7.07
C SER A 7 0.55 -21.03 -6.45
N LEU A 8 -0.29 -21.18 -5.43
CA LEU A 8 -0.89 -20.06 -4.73
C LEU A 8 0.17 -19.27 -3.93
N ALA A 9 1.09 -19.96 -3.26
CA ALA A 9 2.16 -19.32 -2.50
C ALA A 9 3.11 -18.50 -3.40
N VAL A 10 3.43 -18.99 -4.60
CA VAL A 10 4.20 -18.23 -5.59
C VAL A 10 3.40 -17.04 -6.12
N TYR A 11 2.11 -17.22 -6.37
CA TYR A 11 1.22 -16.16 -6.85
C TYR A 11 1.11 -14.97 -5.88
N ASP A 12 1.20 -15.23 -4.57
CA ASP A 12 1.20 -14.20 -3.51
C ASP A 12 2.38 -13.20 -3.59
N TYR A 13 3.46 -13.52 -4.30
CA TYR A 13 4.57 -12.58 -4.51
C TYR A 13 4.26 -11.49 -5.54
N LEU A 14 3.37 -11.75 -6.51
CA LEU A 14 3.03 -10.78 -7.55
C LEU A 14 2.55 -9.43 -7.02
N PRO A 15 1.55 -9.35 -6.10
CA PRO A 15 1.15 -8.07 -5.55
C PRO A 15 2.31 -7.35 -4.85
N MET A 16 3.28 -8.06 -4.28
CA MET A 16 4.43 -7.42 -3.61
C MET A 16 5.43 -6.83 -4.60
N LEU A 17 5.67 -7.49 -5.74
CA LEU A 17 6.49 -6.92 -6.81
C LEU A 17 5.83 -5.68 -7.41
N ILE A 18 4.52 -5.76 -7.65
CA ILE A 18 3.71 -4.64 -8.16
C ILE A 18 3.71 -3.48 -7.15
N TRP A 19 3.55 -3.76 -5.86
CA TRP A 19 3.65 -2.76 -4.80
C TRP A 19 5.03 -2.09 -4.76
N GLY A 20 6.11 -2.86 -4.89
CA GLY A 20 7.46 -2.32 -4.97
C GLY A 20 7.64 -1.34 -6.13
N ALA A 21 7.18 -1.72 -7.33
CA ALA A 21 7.21 -0.85 -8.50
C ALA A 21 6.36 0.42 -8.33
N GLY A 22 5.14 0.29 -7.84
CA GLY A 22 4.27 1.44 -7.55
C GLY A 22 4.87 2.38 -6.51
N SER A 23 5.51 1.83 -5.48
CA SER A 23 6.19 2.59 -4.43
C SER A 23 7.32 3.45 -4.99
N TYR A 24 8.14 2.88 -5.89
CA TYR A 24 9.19 3.64 -6.59
C TYR A 24 8.61 4.84 -7.34
N PHE A 25 7.55 4.64 -8.13
CA PHE A 25 6.91 5.74 -8.87
C PHE A 25 6.35 6.81 -7.93
N LEU A 26 5.70 6.41 -6.84
CA LEU A 26 5.11 7.33 -5.87
C LEU A 26 6.18 8.19 -5.17
N ILE A 27 7.28 7.56 -4.74
CA ILE A 27 8.40 8.25 -4.09
C ILE A 27 8.98 9.30 -5.03
N ASP A 28 9.29 8.95 -6.28
CA ASP A 28 9.86 9.89 -7.25
C ASP A 28 8.85 11.01 -7.61
N ALA A 29 7.56 10.70 -7.70
CA ALA A 29 6.51 11.67 -8.02
C ALA A 29 6.31 12.76 -6.97
N ILE A 30 6.63 12.48 -5.70
CA ILE A 30 6.37 13.37 -4.56
C ILE A 30 7.67 13.96 -3.98
N ARG A 31 8.84 13.39 -4.31
CA ARG A 31 10.16 13.78 -3.76
C ARG A 31 10.42 15.28 -3.75
N LYS A 32 10.10 15.99 -4.84
CA LYS A 32 10.36 17.44 -4.97
C LYS A 32 9.32 18.32 -4.30
N ASP A 33 8.16 17.76 -3.95
CA ASP A 33 7.02 18.53 -3.46
C ASP A 33 6.92 18.48 -1.92
N ILE A 34 7.56 17.50 -1.26
CA ILE A 34 7.66 17.45 0.20
C ILE A 34 8.77 18.41 0.68
N ASN A 35 8.35 19.53 1.26
CA ASN A 35 9.23 20.40 2.04
C ASN A 35 9.53 19.76 3.40
N GLY A 36 10.62 18.99 3.48
CA GLY A 36 11.17 18.46 4.74
C GLY A 36 11.54 16.98 4.70
N GLY A 37 12.79 16.68 5.04
CA GLY A 37 13.32 15.31 5.00
C GLY A 37 12.51 14.32 5.84
N PHE A 38 11.98 14.74 6.99
CA PHE A 38 11.24 13.85 7.89
C PHE A 38 10.05 13.16 7.21
N PHE A 39 9.12 13.90 6.61
CA PHE A 39 7.93 13.30 5.97
C PHE A 39 8.28 12.47 4.73
N TYR A 40 9.35 12.82 4.03
CA TYR A 40 9.86 12.04 2.90
C TYR A 40 10.41 10.68 3.37
N TYR A 41 11.23 10.67 4.42
CA TYR A 41 11.74 9.42 5.00
C TYR A 41 10.62 8.58 5.64
N THR A 42 9.64 9.21 6.28
CA THR A 42 8.46 8.50 6.82
C THR A 42 7.65 7.86 5.69
N LEU A 43 7.50 8.52 4.53
CA LEU A 43 6.86 7.93 3.35
C LEU A 43 7.64 6.71 2.84
N ILE A 44 8.96 6.79 2.71
CA ILE A 44 9.79 5.64 2.29
C ILE A 44 9.67 4.47 3.27
N LEU A 45 9.82 4.76 4.57
CA LEU A 45 9.70 3.76 5.63
C LEU A 45 8.32 3.08 5.58
N SER A 46 7.26 3.87 5.42
CA SER A 46 5.89 3.37 5.37
C SER A 46 5.66 2.38 4.23
N LEU A 47 6.13 2.71 3.02
CA LEU A 47 6.03 1.84 1.84
C LEU A 47 6.87 0.57 2.00
N GLY A 48 8.07 0.71 2.60
CA GLY A 48 8.94 -0.41 2.93
C GLY A 48 8.32 -1.38 3.94
N LEU A 49 7.69 -0.86 5.00
CA LEU A 49 7.01 -1.68 6.01
C LEU A 49 5.85 -2.49 5.43
N VAL A 50 5.03 -1.88 4.56
CA VAL A 50 3.95 -2.61 3.87
C VAL A 50 4.53 -3.71 2.98
N TRP A 51 5.58 -3.40 2.21
CA TRP A 51 6.24 -4.35 1.32
C TRP A 51 6.85 -5.53 2.09
N ILE A 52 7.60 -5.27 3.16
CA ILE A 52 8.22 -6.31 4.00
C ILE A 52 7.12 -7.17 4.65
N GLY A 53 6.07 -6.55 5.19
CA GLY A 53 4.96 -7.29 5.82
C GLY A 53 4.28 -8.27 4.86
N GLY A 54 3.99 -7.82 3.63
CA GLY A 54 3.39 -8.69 2.62
C GLY A 54 4.38 -9.71 2.01
N PHE A 55 5.67 -9.39 1.93
CA PHE A 55 6.71 -10.34 1.52
C PHE A 55 6.88 -11.46 2.54
N LEU A 56 6.86 -11.15 3.83
CA LEU A 56 6.88 -12.16 4.91
C LEU A 56 5.64 -13.05 4.87
N LYS A 57 4.46 -12.50 4.56
CA LYS A 57 3.22 -13.27 4.33
C LYS A 57 3.38 -14.27 3.18
N ALA A 58 3.89 -13.84 2.04
CA ALA A 58 4.12 -14.72 0.88
C ALA A 58 5.16 -15.81 1.22
N THR A 59 6.23 -15.44 1.92
CA THR A 59 7.28 -16.35 2.38
C THR A 59 6.73 -17.41 3.34
N TRP A 60 5.90 -17.02 4.31
CA TRP A 60 5.25 -17.95 5.24
C TRP A 60 4.40 -18.98 4.51
N LYS A 61 3.58 -18.55 3.54
CA LYS A 61 2.77 -19.46 2.73
C LYS A 61 3.62 -20.41 1.88
N LEU A 62 4.75 -19.94 1.37
CA LEU A 62 5.68 -20.75 0.61
C LEU A 62 6.32 -21.85 1.48
N LEU A 63 6.73 -21.50 2.70
CA LEU A 63 7.30 -22.47 3.66
C LEU A 63 6.29 -23.54 4.06
N ILE A 64 5.03 -23.16 4.31
CA ILE A 64 3.94 -24.11 4.53
C ILE A 64 3.79 -25.02 3.30
N ALA A 65 3.74 -24.48 2.09
CA ALA A 65 3.50 -25.26 0.88
C ALA A 65 4.63 -26.24 0.51
N ILE A 66 5.88 -25.94 0.87
CA ILE A 66 7.06 -26.77 0.50
C ILE A 66 7.40 -27.79 1.59
N SER A 67 7.28 -27.40 2.85
CA SER A 67 7.87 -28.15 3.98
C SER A 67 6.91 -28.41 5.13
N ASP A 68 5.64 -28.03 4.99
CA ASP A 68 4.64 -28.02 6.07
C ASP A 68 5.11 -27.27 7.34
N ALA A 69 6.15 -26.44 7.22
CA ALA A 69 6.73 -25.67 8.31
C ALA A 69 5.87 -24.44 8.62
N ASN A 70 5.05 -24.54 9.66
CA ASN A 70 4.21 -23.42 10.10
C ASN A 70 4.95 -22.48 11.06
N LEU A 71 5.74 -21.56 10.51
CA LEU A 71 6.38 -20.50 11.27
C LEU A 71 5.39 -19.38 11.62
N ILE A 72 4.64 -19.58 12.71
CA ILE A 72 3.61 -18.64 13.20
C ILE A 72 4.17 -17.21 13.33
N LEU A 73 5.42 -17.06 13.75
CA LEU A 73 6.08 -15.76 13.87
C LEU A 73 6.07 -14.94 12.56
N LEU A 74 6.31 -15.57 11.40
CA LEU A 74 6.26 -14.85 10.12
C LEU A 74 4.84 -14.39 9.80
N SER A 75 3.84 -15.25 10.09
CA SER A 75 2.43 -14.91 9.92
C SER A 75 2.01 -13.75 10.82
N ASP A 76 2.44 -13.75 12.08
CA ASP A 76 2.06 -12.72 13.03
C ASP A 76 2.71 -11.37 12.72
N MET A 77 3.96 -11.37 12.22
CA MET A 77 4.70 -10.14 11.90
C MET A 77 4.10 -9.36 10.72
N GLN A 78 3.27 -9.98 9.87
CA GLN A 78 2.66 -9.29 8.73
C GLN A 78 1.75 -8.13 9.18
N PHE A 79 0.96 -8.31 10.24
CA PHE A 79 -0.05 -7.33 10.65
C PHE A 79 0.55 -6.08 11.31
N PRO A 80 1.52 -6.19 12.25
CA PRO A 80 2.20 -5.02 12.80
C PRO A 80 2.92 -4.22 11.71
N LEU A 81 3.62 -4.90 10.78
CA LEU A 81 4.37 -4.24 9.72
C LEU A 81 3.44 -3.52 8.73
N MET A 82 2.43 -4.21 8.19
CA MET A 82 1.49 -3.60 7.26
C MET A 82 0.64 -2.52 7.95
N GLY A 83 0.16 -2.78 9.17
CA GLY A 83 -0.64 -1.82 9.92
C GLY A 83 0.13 -0.53 10.23
N ALA A 84 1.36 -0.64 10.73
CA ALA A 84 2.23 0.52 10.95
C ALA A 84 2.57 1.21 9.62
N GLY A 85 2.90 0.44 8.58
CA GLY A 85 3.20 0.95 7.25
C GLY A 85 2.06 1.79 6.66
N PHE A 86 0.84 1.25 6.59
CA PHE A 86 -0.30 2.00 6.07
C PHE A 86 -0.67 3.22 6.91
N CYS A 87 -0.53 3.15 8.24
CA CYS A 87 -0.75 4.29 9.13
C CYS A 87 0.25 5.42 8.85
N LEU A 88 1.54 5.10 8.80
CA LEU A 88 2.60 6.07 8.49
C LEU A 88 2.46 6.64 7.08
N LEU A 89 2.03 5.83 6.11
CA LEU A 89 1.78 6.27 4.74
C LEU A 89 0.66 7.30 4.70
N PHE A 90 -0.45 7.03 5.41
CA PHE A 90 -1.55 7.98 5.55
C PHE A 90 -1.10 9.29 6.20
N ILE A 91 -0.39 9.21 7.33
CA ILE A 91 0.12 10.40 8.03
C ILE A 91 1.03 11.24 7.12
N SER A 92 1.93 10.59 6.37
CA SER A 92 2.87 11.28 5.48
C SER A 92 2.15 11.99 4.32
N LEU A 93 1.18 11.33 3.71
CA LEU A 93 0.39 11.91 2.62
C LEU A 93 -0.60 12.97 3.09
N LEU A 94 -1.17 12.81 4.27
CA LEU A 94 -2.04 13.80 4.89
C LEU A 94 -1.25 15.05 5.26
N ALA A 95 -0.07 14.89 5.88
CA ALA A 95 0.84 15.99 6.17
C ALA A 95 1.23 16.73 4.88
N PHE A 96 1.54 16.01 3.81
CA PHE A 96 1.78 16.58 2.48
C PHE A 96 0.59 17.42 1.97
N LEU A 97 -0.65 16.92 2.07
CA LEU A 97 -1.86 17.64 1.65
C LEU A 97 -2.19 18.86 2.52
N LEU A 98 -1.84 18.79 3.81
CA LEU A 98 -2.09 19.81 4.81
C LEU A 98 -0.97 20.83 4.95
N GLN A 99 0.06 20.83 4.08
CA GLN A 99 1.11 21.86 4.05
C GLN A 99 0.53 23.27 3.73
N LYS A 100 -0.23 23.84 4.67
CA LYS A 100 -0.14 25.24 5.08
C LYS A 100 1.05 25.34 6.04
N LYS A 101 1.78 26.44 5.90
CA LYS A 101 3.14 26.75 6.36
C LYS A 101 3.51 26.49 7.84
N ASP A 102 2.65 25.92 8.69
CA ASP A 102 2.86 25.93 10.14
C ASP A 102 2.18 24.77 10.90
N ILE A 103 2.46 23.52 10.51
CA ILE A 103 2.13 22.39 11.40
C ILE A 103 3.30 22.24 12.38
N GLN A 104 3.19 22.97 13.49
CA GLN A 104 4.05 22.77 14.65
C GLN A 104 4.07 21.28 15.03
N LYS A 105 5.27 20.81 15.38
CA LYS A 105 5.56 19.46 15.91
C LYS A 105 4.62 19.12 17.07
N LYS A 106 3.44 18.56 16.79
CA LYS A 106 2.62 17.92 17.82
C LYS A 106 3.08 16.47 17.93
N ASN A 107 3.54 16.12 19.14
CA ASN A 107 3.91 14.77 19.51
C ASN A 107 2.70 13.85 19.37
N PHE A 108 2.63 13.13 18.25
CA PHE A 108 1.61 12.11 18.05
C PHE A 108 2.11 10.83 18.74
N ALA A 109 1.60 10.57 19.95
CA ALA A 109 1.92 9.37 20.70
C ALA A 109 1.29 8.15 20.01
N ILE A 110 2.13 7.22 19.55
CA ILE A 110 1.70 5.96 18.95
C ILE A 110 1.59 4.92 20.06
N GLY A 111 0.36 4.64 20.51
CA GLY A 111 0.06 3.58 21.48
C GLY A 111 -0.12 2.21 20.81
N PHE A 112 0.47 1.18 21.40
CA PHE A 112 0.61 -0.17 20.85
C PHE A 112 -0.55 -1.09 21.26
N PHE A 113 -1.30 -1.67 20.31
CA PHE A 113 -2.29 -2.70 20.60
C PHE A 113 -2.37 -3.79 19.51
N LYS A 114 -2.01 -5.03 19.87
CA LYS A 114 -2.01 -6.23 19.01
C LYS A 114 -3.35 -6.54 18.32
N LYS A 115 -4.50 -6.14 18.90
CA LYS A 115 -5.85 -6.30 18.32
C LYS A 115 -6.33 -5.09 17.49
N LEU A 116 -5.56 -3.99 17.50
CA LEU A 116 -5.92 -2.72 16.85
C LEU A 116 -5.25 -2.56 15.47
N PHE A 117 -4.23 -3.37 15.16
CA PHE A 117 -3.47 -3.25 13.90
C PHE A 117 -4.31 -3.54 12.66
N LEU A 118 -5.28 -4.46 12.72
CA LEU A 118 -6.15 -4.73 11.57
C LEU A 118 -7.08 -3.53 11.27
N PRO A 119 -7.82 -2.96 12.25
CA PRO A 119 -8.52 -1.69 12.05
C PRO A 119 -7.61 -0.54 11.57
N VAL A 120 -6.41 -0.41 12.15
CA VAL A 120 -5.43 0.64 11.77
C VAL A 120 -4.93 0.45 10.34
N MET A 121 -4.70 -0.79 9.91
CA MET A 121 -4.31 -1.13 8.55
C MET A 121 -5.40 -0.71 7.55
N VAL A 122 -6.67 -1.02 7.86
CA VAL A 122 -7.81 -0.64 7.01
C VAL A 122 -7.97 0.87 6.94
N ILE A 123 -7.97 1.56 8.08
CA ILE A 123 -8.10 3.02 8.14
C ILE A 123 -6.93 3.70 7.45
N GLY A 124 -5.70 3.24 7.69
CA GLY A 124 -4.49 3.76 7.05
C GLY A 124 -4.50 3.53 5.53
N SER A 125 -4.93 2.35 5.07
CA SER A 125 -5.04 2.05 3.64
C SER A 125 -6.09 2.92 2.94
N ILE A 126 -7.28 3.04 3.52
CA ILE A 126 -8.35 3.91 3.01
C ILE A 126 -7.88 5.37 3.03
N GLY A 127 -7.35 5.84 4.16
CA GLY A 127 -6.91 7.22 4.35
C GLY A 127 -5.78 7.61 3.39
N SER A 128 -4.76 6.76 3.24
CA SER A 128 -3.67 6.99 2.29
C SER A 128 -4.18 7.03 0.85
N THR A 129 -5.08 6.13 0.48
CA THR A 129 -5.68 6.10 -0.87
C THR A 129 -6.52 7.35 -1.15
N ILE A 130 -7.34 7.79 -0.19
CA ILE A 130 -8.10 9.06 -0.29
C ILE A 130 -7.14 10.23 -0.48
N CYS A 131 -6.01 10.27 0.25
CA CYS A 131 -5.01 11.31 0.06
C CYS A 131 -4.45 11.28 -1.37
N LEU A 132 -4.13 10.10 -1.91
CA LEU A 132 -3.65 9.96 -3.29
C LEU A 132 -4.69 10.42 -4.33
N ILE A 133 -5.98 10.13 -4.12
CA ILE A 133 -7.08 10.63 -4.96
C ILE A 133 -7.13 12.16 -4.93
N ILE A 134 -7.03 12.77 -3.74
CA ILE A 134 -7.02 14.23 -3.60
C ILE A 134 -5.79 14.83 -4.27
N ILE A 135 -4.61 14.22 -4.13
CA ILE A 135 -3.37 14.66 -4.81
C ILE A 135 -3.54 14.57 -6.32
N ALA A 136 -4.02 13.45 -6.85
CA ALA A 136 -4.26 13.27 -8.28
C ALA A 136 -5.26 14.32 -8.82
N LYS A 137 -6.33 14.59 -8.08
CA LYS A 137 -7.30 15.66 -8.39
C LYS A 137 -6.65 17.04 -8.40
N ARG A 138 -5.89 17.40 -7.36
CA ARG A 138 -5.18 18.69 -7.26
C ARG A 138 -4.16 18.89 -8.38
N ARG A 139 -3.48 17.82 -8.79
CA ARG A 139 -2.52 17.83 -9.91
C ARG A 139 -3.18 17.64 -11.29
N LYS A 140 -4.51 17.54 -11.35
CA LYS A 140 -5.30 17.33 -12.59
C LYS A 140 -4.87 16.09 -13.39
N VAL A 141 -4.40 15.04 -12.71
CA VAL A 141 -3.99 13.77 -13.34
C VAL A 141 -5.16 12.79 -13.32
N LEU A 142 -6.05 12.89 -14.32
CA LEU A 142 -7.27 12.07 -14.39
C LEU A 142 -7.00 10.55 -14.37
N PRO A 143 -6.02 10.00 -15.12
CA PRO A 143 -5.74 8.57 -15.07
C PRO A 143 -5.40 8.09 -13.64
N ALA A 144 -4.55 8.84 -12.92
CA ALA A 144 -4.18 8.49 -11.56
C ALA A 144 -5.38 8.50 -10.61
N LEU A 145 -6.27 9.48 -10.76
CA LEU A 145 -7.51 9.57 -9.97
C LEU A 145 -8.39 8.33 -10.19
N ILE A 146 -8.59 7.92 -11.44
CA ILE A 146 -9.41 6.75 -11.79
C ILE A 146 -8.82 5.50 -11.15
N PHE A 147 -7.53 5.26 -11.37
CA PHE A 147 -6.87 4.05 -10.87
C PHE A 147 -6.87 3.95 -9.34
N TYR A 148 -6.62 5.04 -8.61
CA TYR A 148 -6.74 5.03 -7.15
C TYR A 148 -8.17 4.83 -6.66
N SER A 149 -9.17 5.36 -7.39
CA SER A 149 -10.58 5.16 -7.03
C SER A 149 -11.00 3.70 -7.21
N ILE A 150 -10.59 3.06 -8.31
CA ILE A 150 -10.81 1.63 -8.53
C ILE A 150 -10.12 0.81 -7.43
N PHE A 151 -8.85 1.12 -7.11
CA PHE A 151 -8.13 0.46 -6.03
C PHE A 151 -8.87 0.55 -4.70
N LEU A 152 -9.37 1.73 -4.33
CA LEU A 152 -10.12 1.93 -3.08
C LEU A 152 -11.36 1.04 -3.01
N VAL A 153 -12.15 0.99 -4.08
CA VAL A 153 -13.38 0.19 -4.13
C VAL A 153 -13.03 -1.30 -4.05
N VAL A 154 -12.13 -1.78 -4.93
CA VAL A 154 -11.82 -3.21 -5.00
C VAL A 154 -11.17 -3.73 -3.71
N SER A 155 -10.23 -2.97 -3.12
CA SER A 155 -9.54 -3.38 -1.89
C SER A 155 -10.47 -3.40 -0.67
N THR A 156 -11.40 -2.46 -0.56
CA THR A 156 -12.40 -2.45 0.54
C THR A 156 -13.47 -3.51 0.35
N SER A 157 -13.92 -3.78 -0.88
CA SER A 157 -14.83 -4.88 -1.19
C SER A 157 -14.23 -6.24 -0.84
N MET A 158 -12.92 -6.44 -1.02
CA MET A 158 -12.26 -7.69 -0.66
C MET A 158 -12.39 -8.02 0.83
N GLY A 159 -12.23 -7.03 1.72
CA GLY A 159 -12.41 -7.22 3.17
C GLY A 159 -13.84 -7.60 3.54
N PHE A 160 -14.83 -7.04 2.83
CA PHE A 160 -16.23 -7.41 2.99
C PHE A 160 -16.49 -8.85 2.52
N ILE A 161 -16.00 -9.22 1.33
CA ILE A 161 -16.15 -10.57 0.77
C ILE A 161 -15.53 -11.62 1.69
N GLY A 162 -14.29 -11.41 2.16
CA GLY A 162 -13.60 -12.33 3.06
C GLY A 162 -14.26 -12.48 4.44
N SER A 163 -15.09 -11.50 4.87
CA SER A 163 -15.89 -11.62 6.10
C SER A 163 -17.14 -12.49 5.95
N ARG A 164 -17.61 -12.71 4.72
CA ARG A 164 -18.84 -13.44 4.40
C ARG A 164 -18.55 -14.82 3.83
N ILE A 165 -17.44 -14.97 3.12
CA ILE A 165 -17.04 -16.22 2.49
C ILE A 165 -15.88 -16.80 3.32
N VAL A 166 -16.14 -17.88 4.03
CA VAL A 166 -15.06 -18.66 4.65
C VAL A 166 -14.35 -19.37 3.50
N ALA A 167 -13.12 -18.94 3.20
CA ALA A 167 -12.32 -19.51 2.12
C ALA A 167 -11.82 -20.91 2.49
N THR A 168 -12.71 -21.90 2.35
CA THR A 168 -12.42 -23.32 2.63
C THR A 168 -11.89 -24.07 1.41
N SER A 169 -12.07 -23.53 0.20
CA SER A 169 -11.63 -24.12 -1.07
C SER A 169 -10.50 -23.33 -1.71
N TYR A 170 -9.52 -24.03 -2.29
CA TYR A 170 -8.41 -23.42 -3.02
C TYR A 170 -8.86 -22.43 -4.11
N LYS A 171 -10.00 -22.69 -4.78
CA LYS A 171 -10.54 -21.81 -5.84
C LYS A 171 -10.91 -20.43 -5.30
N VAL A 172 -11.52 -20.38 -4.13
CA VAL A 172 -11.92 -19.12 -3.48
C VAL A 172 -10.69 -18.32 -3.08
N ILE A 173 -9.69 -18.99 -2.51
CA ILE A 173 -8.43 -18.35 -2.11
C ILE A 173 -7.68 -17.80 -3.33
N PHE A 174 -7.70 -18.51 -4.46
CA PHE A 174 -7.08 -18.03 -5.70
C PHE A 174 -7.80 -16.80 -6.26
N ILE A 175 -9.14 -16.77 -6.21
CA ILE A 175 -9.94 -15.60 -6.60
C ILE A 175 -9.61 -14.40 -5.70
N GLU A 176 -9.56 -14.59 -4.39
CA GLU A 176 -9.16 -13.55 -3.44
C GLU A 176 -7.79 -12.95 -3.80
N GLN A 177 -6.81 -13.79 -4.15
CA GLN A 177 -5.50 -13.31 -4.54
C GLN A 177 -5.47 -12.63 -5.90
N THR A 178 -6.31 -13.06 -6.83
CA THR A 178 -6.45 -12.41 -8.14
C THR A 178 -7.02 -11.00 -7.97
N ILE A 179 -8.02 -10.85 -7.10
CA ILE A 179 -8.60 -9.55 -6.73
C ILE A 179 -7.54 -8.67 -6.07
N ASN A 180 -6.80 -9.21 -5.09
CA ASN A 180 -5.73 -8.49 -4.40
C ASN A 180 -4.64 -8.01 -5.37
N CYS A 181 -4.14 -8.90 -6.23
CA CYS A 181 -3.15 -8.60 -7.26
C CYS A 181 -3.64 -7.52 -8.23
N SER A 182 -4.86 -7.66 -8.75
CA SER A 182 -5.47 -6.69 -9.66
C SER A 182 -5.66 -5.33 -9.00
N SER A 183 -6.10 -5.29 -7.75
CA SER A 183 -6.26 -4.03 -7.01
C SER A 183 -4.90 -3.35 -6.80
N THR A 184 -3.87 -4.11 -6.43
CA THR A 184 -2.51 -3.60 -6.23
C THR A 184 -1.93 -3.05 -7.53
N LEU A 185 -2.25 -3.68 -8.67
CA LEU A 185 -1.90 -3.16 -9.99
C LEU A 185 -2.55 -1.81 -10.27
N MET A 186 -3.83 -1.63 -9.93
CA MET A 186 -4.49 -0.32 -10.07
C MET A 186 -3.79 0.74 -9.22
N TRP A 187 -3.41 0.43 -7.98
CA TRP A 187 -2.64 1.36 -7.14
C TRP A 187 -1.28 1.73 -7.77
N ALA A 188 -0.56 0.76 -8.31
CA ALA A 188 0.73 0.99 -8.97
C ALA A 188 0.59 1.82 -10.26
N LEU A 189 -0.45 1.56 -11.07
CA LEU A 189 -0.76 2.36 -12.25
C LEU A 189 -1.11 3.82 -11.86
N GLY A 190 -1.87 4.01 -10.79
CA GLY A 190 -2.14 5.35 -10.25
C GLY A 190 -0.86 6.10 -9.91
N SER A 191 0.10 5.41 -9.28
CA SER A 191 1.41 5.95 -8.94
C SER A 191 2.26 6.26 -10.18
N PHE A 192 2.25 5.38 -11.18
CA PHE A 192 2.93 5.58 -12.45
C PHE A 192 2.43 6.81 -13.22
N PHE A 193 1.11 7.00 -13.33
CA PHE A 193 0.56 8.16 -14.04
C PHE A 193 0.83 9.47 -13.29
N LEU A 194 0.82 9.43 -11.96
CA LEU A 194 1.20 10.58 -11.13
C LEU A 194 2.66 10.97 -11.36
N TRP A 195 3.55 9.97 -11.41
CA TRP A 195 4.97 10.11 -11.72
C TRP A 195 5.24 10.66 -13.12
N LYS A 196 4.59 10.07 -14.13
CA LYS A 196 4.73 10.47 -15.53
C LYS A 196 4.41 11.96 -15.72
N ASN A 197 3.32 12.43 -15.09
CA ASN A 197 2.93 13.84 -15.12
C ASN A 197 3.96 14.75 -14.44
N HIS A 198 4.52 14.33 -13.29
CA HIS A 198 5.56 15.08 -12.59
C HIS A 198 6.83 15.25 -13.45
N ARG A 199 7.27 14.20 -14.14
CA ARG A 199 8.43 14.29 -15.06
C ARG A 199 8.18 15.17 -16.28
N ALA A 200 6.97 15.12 -16.85
CA ALA A 200 6.60 16.00 -17.95
C ALA A 200 6.64 17.48 -17.53
N SER A 201 6.09 17.82 -16.35
CA SER A 201 6.07 19.20 -15.85
C SER A 201 7.46 19.74 -15.47
N SER A 202 8.37 18.89 -14.98
CA SER A 202 9.73 19.31 -14.61
C SER A 202 10.63 19.55 -15.82
N THR A 203 10.49 18.75 -16.88
CA THR A 203 11.23 18.95 -18.14
C THR A 203 10.83 20.25 -18.84
N PHE A 204 9.53 20.58 -18.83
CA PHE A 204 9.04 21.84 -19.41
C PHE A 204 9.63 23.08 -18.72
N LYS A 205 9.68 23.09 -17.38
CA LYS A 205 10.27 24.20 -16.61
C LYS A 205 11.77 24.39 -16.83
N SER A 206 12.53 23.33 -17.11
CA SER A 206 13.96 23.46 -17.41
C SER A 206 14.25 24.01 -18.80
N GLN A 207 13.30 23.93 -19.74
CA GLN A 207 13.45 24.44 -21.10
C GLN A 207 12.95 25.89 -21.26
N HIS A 208 12.13 26.36 -20.32
CA HIS A 208 11.58 27.73 -20.30
C HIS A 208 11.71 28.34 -18.89
N PRO A 209 12.93 28.75 -18.47
CA PRO A 209 13.18 29.40 -17.18
C PRO A 209 12.62 30.83 -17.09
#